data_AF-A0A2G9XZ95-F1
#
_entry.id   AF-A0A2G9XZ95-F1
#
_cell.length_a   1.000
_cell.length_b   1.000
_cell.length_c   1.000
_cell.angle_alpha   90.00
_cell.angle_beta   90.00
_cell.angle_gamma   90.00
#
_symmetry.space_group_name_H-M   'P 1'
#
loop_
_entity.id
_entity.type
_entity.pdbx_description
1 polymer ?
#
loop_
_entity_poly.entity_id
_entity_poly.type
_entity_poly.pdbx_seq_one_letter_code
_entity_poly.pdbx_strand_id
1 'polypeptide(L)'
;MKKYVLFLMFSLVLLLIIATGCAYHLATGTYQKEECPIHFAVIGDRTGGHTPGIYGKITEEIERLKPDFVITIGDMIEGYTDDTTVVNSQWKEYKSLIAPFTMPVYFTPGNHDIWDEASLKLYQNHIGNPYYSFDFKGLHFVILDNSRWRPGIELPEEQINWLISDLGKNKKAPY
;
A
#
# COMPACT_ATOMS: atom_id res chain seq x y z
N MET A 1 51.37 38.81 31.27
CA MET A 1 50.14 38.39 31.98
C MET A 1 48.85 38.94 31.35
N LYS A 2 48.66 40.25 31.14
CA LYS A 2 47.38 40.82 30.65
C LYS A 2 46.88 40.31 29.28
N LYS A 3 47.78 40.02 28.31
CA LYS A 3 47.39 39.52 26.98
C LYS A 3 46.82 38.09 27.00
N TYR A 4 47.32 37.23 27.86
CA TYR A 4 46.84 35.85 28.01
C TYR A 4 45.46 35.78 28.67
N VAL A 5 45.21 36.64 29.66
CA VAL A 5 43.89 36.76 30.31
C VAL A 5 42.84 37.24 29.31
N LEU A 6 43.18 38.24 28.48
CA LEU A 6 42.26 38.75 27.46
C LEU A 6 41.93 37.69 26.40
N PHE A 7 42.93 36.93 25.95
CA PHE A 7 42.71 35.83 24.99
C PHE A 7 41.84 34.73 25.59
N LEU A 8 42.08 34.33 26.84
CA LEU A 8 41.29 33.32 27.54
C LEU A 8 39.82 33.76 27.70
N MET A 9 39.59 35.03 28.03
CA MET A 9 38.24 35.58 28.14
C MET A 9 37.50 35.60 26.80
N PHE A 10 38.18 35.95 25.70
CA PHE A 10 37.61 35.88 24.36
C PHE A 10 37.25 34.44 23.96
N SER A 11 38.12 33.47 24.25
CA SER A 11 37.83 32.05 23.98
C SER A 11 36.65 31.51 24.80
N LEU A 12 36.53 31.90 26.07
CA LEU A 12 35.41 31.51 26.94
C LEU A 12 34.09 32.12 26.49
N VAL A 13 34.07 33.39 26.07
CA VAL A 13 32.86 34.04 25.54
C VAL A 13 32.44 33.40 24.22
N LEU A 14 33.41 33.09 23.33
CA LEU A 14 33.11 32.40 22.08
C LEU A 14 32.54 30.99 22.31
N LEU A 15 33.10 30.23 23.25
CA LEU A 15 32.58 28.92 23.64
C LEU A 15 31.16 29.01 24.20
N LEU A 16 30.88 30.03 25.01
CA LEU A 16 29.57 30.25 25.60
C LEU A 16 28.52 30.59 24.53
N ILE A 17 28.88 31.40 23.53
CA ILE A 17 28.01 31.75 22.40
C ILE A 17 27.71 30.52 21.52
N ILE A 18 28.71 29.67 21.28
CA ILE A 18 28.52 28.43 20.51
C ILE A 18 27.62 27.46 21.28
N ALA A 19 27.85 27.29 22.58
CA ALA A 19 27.08 26.40 23.42
C ALA A 19 25.62 26.86 23.56
N THR A 20 25.37 28.16 23.75
CA THR A 20 24.01 28.71 23.82
C THR A 20 23.32 28.69 22.47
N GLY A 21 24.02 28.97 21.36
CA GLY A 21 23.49 28.83 20.00
C GLY A 21 23.06 27.41 19.66
N CYS A 22 23.88 26.41 20.02
CA CYS A 22 23.53 24.99 19.87
C CYS A 22 22.32 24.60 20.73
N ALA A 23 22.30 25.01 22.00
CA ALA A 23 21.18 24.73 22.90
C ALA A 23 19.88 25.39 22.43
N TYR A 24 19.96 26.61 21.90
CA TYR A 24 18.81 27.31 21.32
C TYR A 24 18.32 26.60 20.06
N HIS A 25 19.21 26.18 19.17
CA HIS A 25 18.84 25.43 17.96
C HIS A 25 18.26 24.05 18.25
N LEU A 26 18.70 23.39 19.34
CA LEU A 26 18.11 22.14 19.83
C LEU A 26 16.75 22.36 20.51
N ALA A 27 16.57 23.49 21.22
CA ALA A 27 15.34 23.82 21.93
C ALA A 27 14.25 24.42 21.04
N THR A 28 14.63 25.12 19.98
CA THR A 28 13.71 25.75 19.00
C THR A 28 13.73 25.05 17.65
N GLY A 29 14.55 24.01 17.49
CA GLY A 29 14.60 23.18 16.30
C GLY A 29 13.27 22.49 16.14
N THR A 30 12.38 23.10 15.37
CA THR A 30 11.26 22.39 14.77
C THR A 30 11.87 21.37 13.83
N TYR A 31 12.21 20.19 14.36
CA TYR A 31 12.46 19.01 13.55
C TYR A 31 11.13 18.70 12.87
N GLN A 32 10.91 19.33 11.71
CA GLN A 32 9.91 18.87 10.77
C GLN A 32 10.39 17.49 10.38
N LYS A 33 9.79 16.47 11.01
CA LYS A 33 9.98 15.09 10.62
C LYS A 33 9.66 15.06 9.13
N GLU A 34 10.68 14.95 8.27
CA GLU A 34 10.43 14.69 6.87
C GLU A 34 9.67 13.36 6.85
N GLU A 35 8.37 13.44 6.59
CA GLU A 35 7.57 12.24 6.43
C GLU A 35 8.07 11.56 5.16
N CYS A 36 8.77 10.45 5.35
CA CYS A 36 9.27 9.65 4.24
C CYS A 36 8.09 9.34 3.31
N PRO A 37 8.18 9.65 2.00
CA PRO A 37 7.09 9.43 1.06
C PRO A 37 6.65 7.96 1.10
N ILE A 38 5.36 7.73 0.88
CA ILE A 38 4.80 6.37 0.80
C ILE A 38 5.17 5.79 -0.56
N HIS A 39 5.74 4.60 -0.58
CA HIS A 39 6.12 3.90 -1.80
C HIS A 39 5.32 2.60 -1.86
N PHE A 40 4.43 2.45 -2.82
CA PHE A 40 3.70 1.20 -3.04
C PHE A 40 3.82 0.75 -4.49
N ALA A 41 3.73 -0.57 -4.70
CA ALA A 41 3.70 -1.14 -6.03
C ALA A 41 2.27 -1.46 -6.46
N VAL A 42 2.01 -1.36 -7.76
CA VAL A 42 0.77 -1.80 -8.39
C VAL A 42 1.11 -2.93 -9.35
N ILE A 43 0.44 -4.07 -9.22
CA ILE A 43 0.63 -5.24 -10.07
C ILE A 43 -0.74 -5.82 -10.45
N GLY A 44 -0.91 -6.34 -11.66
CA GLY A 44 -2.20 -6.87 -12.07
C GLY A 44 -2.11 -7.75 -13.28
N ASP A 45 -3.27 -8.21 -13.72
CA ASP A 45 -3.48 -8.86 -15.01
C ASP A 45 -2.46 -9.98 -15.21
N ARG A 46 -2.45 -10.91 -14.24
CA ARG A 46 -1.65 -12.12 -14.37
C ARG A 46 -2.17 -12.98 -15.50
N THR A 47 -3.46 -12.89 -15.85
CA THR A 47 -4.13 -13.82 -16.77
C THR A 47 -4.49 -13.16 -18.10
N GLY A 48 -5.08 -13.93 -19.03
CA GLY A 48 -5.46 -13.39 -20.34
C GLY A 48 -4.35 -13.39 -21.38
N GLY A 49 -3.52 -14.45 -21.43
CA GLY A 49 -2.43 -14.60 -22.42
C GLY A 49 -1.04 -14.28 -21.87
N HIS A 50 -0.85 -14.53 -20.58
CA HIS A 50 0.41 -14.25 -19.89
C HIS A 50 1.58 -15.05 -20.44
N THR A 51 2.78 -14.48 -20.31
CA THR A 51 4.03 -15.20 -20.60
C THR A 51 4.46 -15.96 -19.33
N PRO A 52 4.60 -17.29 -19.39
CA PRO A 52 5.00 -18.08 -18.22
C PRO A 52 6.28 -17.56 -17.56
N GLY A 53 6.26 -17.46 -16.23
CA GLY A 53 7.40 -17.03 -15.42
C GLY A 53 7.67 -15.52 -15.38
N ILE A 54 7.00 -14.69 -16.18
CA ILE A 54 7.18 -13.23 -16.13
C ILE A 54 6.58 -12.64 -14.85
N TYR A 55 5.37 -13.05 -14.47
CA TYR A 55 4.71 -12.54 -13.26
C TYR A 55 5.57 -12.77 -12.00
N GLY A 56 6.11 -13.98 -11.82
CA GLY A 56 6.99 -14.29 -10.69
C GLY A 56 8.27 -13.46 -10.67
N LYS A 57 8.88 -13.18 -11.82
CA LYS A 57 10.04 -12.27 -11.91
C LYS A 57 9.67 -10.85 -11.50
N ILE A 58 8.49 -10.36 -11.89
CA ILE A 58 8.00 -9.04 -11.47
C ILE A 58 7.81 -9.03 -9.95
N THR A 59 7.27 -10.09 -9.36
CA THR A 59 7.15 -10.23 -7.90
C THR A 59 8.52 -10.14 -7.22
N GLU A 60 9.53 -10.88 -7.70
CA GLU A 60 10.89 -10.82 -7.13
C GLU A 60 11.49 -9.41 -7.20
N GLU A 61 11.25 -8.69 -8.32
CA GLU A 61 11.73 -7.32 -8.51
C GLU A 61 11.03 -6.32 -7.60
N ILE A 62 9.70 -6.44 -7.42
CA ILE A 62 8.94 -5.62 -6.47
C ILE A 62 9.44 -5.88 -5.03
N GLU A 63 9.64 -7.14 -4.65
CA GLU A 63 10.16 -7.50 -3.33
C GLU A 63 11.56 -6.90 -3.09
N ARG A 64 12.43 -6.84 -4.13
CA ARG A 64 13.74 -6.20 -4.06
C ARG A 64 13.66 -4.70 -3.81
N LEU A 65 12.64 -4.04 -4.36
CA LEU A 65 12.40 -2.59 -4.18
C LEU A 65 11.85 -2.26 -2.78
N LYS A 66 11.35 -3.25 -2.04
CA LYS A 66 10.84 -3.11 -0.67
C LYS A 66 9.83 -1.95 -0.52
N PRO A 67 8.74 -1.92 -1.30
CA PRO A 67 7.66 -0.97 -1.07
C PRO A 67 7.03 -1.17 0.31
N ASP A 68 6.35 -0.14 0.81
CA ASP A 68 5.54 -0.18 2.02
C ASP A 68 4.43 -1.25 1.94
N PHE A 69 3.82 -1.42 0.75
CA PHE A 69 2.82 -2.46 0.44
C PHE A 69 2.65 -2.62 -1.09
N VAL A 70 1.90 -3.64 -1.50
CA VAL A 70 1.51 -3.91 -2.89
C VAL A 70 -0.01 -3.83 -3.02
N ILE A 71 -0.52 -3.23 -4.09
CA ILE A 71 -1.94 -3.30 -4.49
C ILE A 71 -2.03 -4.15 -5.76
N THR A 72 -2.93 -5.13 -5.78
CA THR A 72 -3.29 -5.83 -7.01
C THR A 72 -4.42 -5.08 -7.73
N ILE A 73 -4.50 -5.17 -9.07
CA ILE A 73 -5.61 -4.58 -9.85
C ILE A 73 -6.50 -5.62 -10.55
N GLY A 74 -6.50 -6.86 -10.05
CA GLY A 74 -7.37 -7.94 -10.52
C GLY A 74 -6.69 -8.94 -11.47
N ASP A 75 -7.48 -9.93 -11.86
CA ASP A 75 -7.18 -10.98 -12.84
C ASP A 75 -5.94 -11.81 -12.45
N MET A 76 -6.01 -12.38 -11.23
CA MET A 76 -4.96 -13.14 -10.57
C MET A 76 -4.99 -14.64 -10.92
N ILE A 77 -6.18 -15.15 -11.28
CA ILE A 77 -6.42 -16.53 -11.71
C ILE A 77 -7.08 -16.57 -13.08
N GLU A 78 -7.03 -17.70 -13.80
CA GLU A 78 -7.67 -17.78 -15.14
C GLU A 78 -9.20 -17.86 -15.03
N GLY A 79 -9.74 -18.42 -13.93
CA GLY A 79 -11.17 -18.36 -13.63
C GLY A 79 -12.08 -19.07 -14.64
N TYR A 80 -13.35 -18.64 -14.67
CA TYR A 80 -14.37 -19.05 -15.65
C TYR A 80 -14.60 -20.56 -15.77
N THR A 81 -14.65 -21.26 -14.63
CA THR A 81 -14.95 -22.70 -14.60
C THR A 81 -15.73 -23.09 -13.35
N ASP A 82 -16.66 -24.03 -13.50
CA ASP A 82 -17.41 -24.62 -12.38
C ASP A 82 -16.60 -25.67 -11.61
N ASP A 83 -15.44 -26.10 -12.14
CA ASP A 83 -14.57 -27.04 -11.43
C ASP A 83 -13.80 -26.32 -10.31
N THR A 84 -14.38 -26.38 -9.11
CA THR A 84 -13.77 -25.80 -7.90
C THR A 84 -12.37 -26.36 -7.59
N THR A 85 -12.03 -27.56 -8.05
CA THR A 85 -10.67 -28.12 -7.90
C THR A 85 -9.68 -27.31 -8.73
N VAL A 86 -10.05 -26.97 -9.96
CA VAL A 86 -9.25 -26.13 -10.85
C VAL A 86 -9.10 -24.73 -10.26
N VAL A 87 -10.19 -24.09 -9.84
CA VAL A 87 -10.15 -22.74 -9.25
C VAL A 87 -9.27 -22.70 -8.00
N ASN A 88 -9.40 -23.70 -7.10
CA ASN A 88 -8.56 -23.80 -5.92
C ASN A 88 -7.07 -24.00 -6.26
N SER A 89 -6.77 -24.75 -7.32
CA SER A 89 -5.40 -24.93 -7.79
C SER A 89 -4.79 -23.64 -8.34
N GLN A 90 -5.58 -22.84 -9.07
CA GLN A 90 -5.16 -21.53 -9.60
C GLN A 90 -4.89 -20.53 -8.47
N TRP A 91 -5.75 -20.47 -7.45
CA TRP A 91 -5.52 -19.63 -6.27
C TRP A 91 -4.27 -20.06 -5.50
N LYS A 92 -4.05 -21.37 -5.35
CA LYS A 92 -2.84 -21.91 -4.71
C LYS A 92 -1.58 -21.51 -5.50
N GLU A 93 -1.63 -21.62 -6.82
CA GLU A 93 -0.53 -21.19 -7.69
C GLU A 93 -0.27 -19.68 -7.55
N TYR A 94 -1.31 -18.86 -7.60
CA TYR A 94 -1.18 -17.41 -7.42
C TYR A 94 -0.54 -17.06 -6.07
N LYS A 95 -1.00 -17.67 -4.98
CA LYS A 95 -0.40 -17.51 -3.64
C LYS A 95 1.08 -17.90 -3.60
N SER A 96 1.48 -18.90 -4.38
CA SER A 96 2.90 -19.28 -4.49
C SER A 96 3.74 -18.25 -5.24
N LEU A 97 3.17 -17.57 -6.24
CA LEU A 97 3.87 -16.53 -6.99
C LEU A 97 4.12 -15.29 -6.13
N ILE A 98 3.18 -14.92 -5.26
CA ILE A 98 3.31 -13.76 -4.37
C ILE A 98 3.96 -14.09 -3.02
N ALA A 99 4.26 -15.35 -2.74
CA ALA A 99 4.91 -15.79 -1.50
C ALA A 99 6.25 -15.08 -1.17
N PRO A 100 7.03 -14.58 -2.15
CA PRO A 100 8.22 -13.77 -1.86
C PRO A 100 7.93 -12.43 -1.17
N PHE A 101 6.73 -11.86 -1.31
CA PHE A 101 6.38 -10.57 -0.72
C PHE A 101 6.43 -10.63 0.80
N THR A 102 7.26 -9.76 1.39
CA THR A 102 7.39 -9.60 2.84
C THR A 102 6.55 -8.44 3.39
N MET A 103 5.98 -7.63 2.50
CA MET A 103 5.08 -6.52 2.79
C MET A 103 3.60 -6.94 2.61
N PRO A 104 2.64 -6.16 3.14
CA PRO A 104 1.22 -6.41 2.89
C PRO A 104 0.86 -6.35 1.41
N VAL A 105 -0.07 -7.21 1.00
CA VAL A 105 -0.69 -7.20 -0.32
C VAL A 105 -2.17 -6.91 -0.16
N TYR A 106 -2.64 -5.85 -0.82
CA TYR A 106 -4.04 -5.45 -0.87
C TYR A 106 -4.64 -5.89 -2.20
N PHE A 107 -5.62 -6.77 -2.14
CA PHE A 107 -6.21 -7.38 -3.32
C PHE A 107 -7.39 -6.58 -3.85
N THR A 108 -7.37 -6.25 -5.14
CA THR A 108 -8.54 -5.80 -5.92
C THR A 108 -8.99 -6.95 -6.81
N PRO A 109 -10.28 -7.31 -6.84
CA PRO A 109 -10.78 -8.37 -7.72
C PRO A 109 -10.91 -7.89 -9.17
N GLY A 110 -10.58 -8.76 -10.12
CA GLY A 110 -10.91 -8.64 -11.54
C GLY A 110 -12.02 -9.60 -11.97
N ASN A 111 -12.44 -9.52 -13.22
CA ASN A 111 -13.52 -10.35 -13.77
C ASN A 111 -13.14 -11.83 -13.88
N HIS A 112 -11.85 -12.16 -13.98
CA HIS A 112 -11.40 -13.55 -13.90
C HIS A 112 -11.41 -14.09 -12.46
N ASP A 113 -11.29 -13.22 -11.46
CA ASP A 113 -11.29 -13.63 -10.05
C ASP A 113 -12.71 -13.85 -9.52
N ILE A 114 -13.65 -13.03 -9.99
CA ILE A 114 -15.07 -13.08 -9.61
C ILE A 114 -15.91 -12.85 -10.88
N TRP A 115 -16.54 -13.90 -11.39
CA TRP A 115 -17.43 -13.85 -12.57
C TRP A 115 -18.90 -14.07 -12.25
N ASP A 116 -19.20 -14.59 -11.06
CA ASP A 116 -20.54 -14.92 -10.56
C ASP A 116 -20.57 -15.03 -9.02
N GLU A 117 -21.72 -15.41 -8.46
CA GLU A 117 -21.89 -15.59 -7.01
C GLU A 117 -21.11 -16.79 -6.42
N ALA A 118 -20.80 -17.81 -7.24
CA ALA A 118 -20.04 -18.96 -6.78
C ALA A 118 -18.55 -18.61 -6.63
N SER A 119 -18.00 -17.93 -7.63
CA SER A 119 -16.64 -17.39 -7.62
C SER A 119 -16.46 -16.29 -6.57
N LEU A 120 -17.48 -15.46 -6.28
CA LEU A 120 -17.43 -14.52 -5.15
C LEU A 120 -17.14 -15.24 -3.82
N LYS A 121 -17.84 -16.35 -3.55
CA LYS A 121 -17.61 -17.14 -2.33
C LYS A 121 -16.20 -17.74 -2.30
N LEU A 122 -15.70 -18.19 -3.44
CA LEU A 122 -14.34 -18.73 -3.54
C LEU A 122 -13.30 -17.62 -3.31
N TYR A 123 -13.48 -16.44 -3.90
CA TYR A 123 -12.65 -15.27 -3.66
C TYR A 123 -12.64 -14.90 -2.17
N GLN A 124 -13.81 -14.83 -1.53
CA GLN A 124 -13.94 -14.54 -0.11
C GLN A 124 -13.21 -15.56 0.77
N ASN A 125 -13.24 -16.85 0.40
CA ASN A 125 -12.51 -17.89 1.11
C ASN A 125 -11.00 -17.80 0.91
N HIS A 126 -10.52 -17.38 -0.26
CA HIS A 126 -9.09 -17.31 -0.55
C HIS A 126 -8.42 -16.00 -0.13
N ILE A 127 -9.14 -14.89 -0.27
CA ILE A 127 -8.63 -13.52 -0.19
C ILE A 127 -9.36 -12.73 0.88
N GLY A 128 -10.70 -12.70 0.85
CA GLY A 128 -11.53 -11.96 1.79
C GLY A 128 -12.54 -11.04 1.10
N ASN A 129 -12.93 -9.95 1.76
CA ASN A 129 -13.93 -9.03 1.23
C ASN A 129 -13.47 -8.42 -0.11
N PRO A 130 -14.35 -8.36 -1.12
CA PRO A 130 -13.97 -7.89 -2.47
C PRO A 130 -13.89 -6.35 -2.56
N TYR A 131 -14.49 -5.63 -1.62
CA TYR A 131 -14.35 -4.19 -1.44
C TYR A 131 -14.14 -3.88 0.04
N TYR A 132 -13.26 -2.93 0.31
CA TYR A 132 -12.84 -2.53 1.66
C TYR A 132 -12.00 -1.25 1.58
N SER A 133 -11.65 -0.69 2.73
CA SER A 133 -10.74 0.44 2.83
C SER A 133 -9.67 0.19 3.89
N PHE A 134 -8.56 0.91 3.80
CA PHE A 134 -7.49 0.87 4.79
C PHE A 134 -6.75 2.21 4.86
N ASP A 135 -6.20 2.51 6.03
CA ASP A 135 -5.41 3.71 6.25
C ASP A 135 -3.91 3.36 6.27
N PHE A 136 -3.10 4.17 5.59
CA PHE A 136 -1.65 4.04 5.64
C PHE A 136 -0.98 5.41 5.70
N LYS A 137 -0.27 5.68 6.81
CA LYS A 137 0.44 6.95 7.05
C LYS A 137 -0.42 8.20 6.72
N GLY A 138 -1.69 8.18 7.12
CA GLY A 138 -2.63 9.29 6.92
C GLY A 138 -3.33 9.30 5.56
N LEU A 139 -2.94 8.45 4.61
CA LEU A 139 -3.70 8.23 3.38
C LEU A 139 -4.83 7.23 3.62
N HIS A 140 -5.98 7.47 3.00
CA HIS A 140 -7.12 6.56 3.01
C HIS A 140 -7.26 5.90 1.63
N PHE A 141 -7.05 4.58 1.57
CA PHE A 141 -7.17 3.78 0.36
C PHE A 141 -8.50 3.06 0.34
N VAL A 142 -9.15 3.06 -0.83
CA VAL A 142 -10.44 2.40 -1.05
C VAL A 142 -10.29 1.42 -2.20
N ILE A 143 -10.63 0.16 -1.95
CA ILE A 143 -10.69 -0.91 -2.95
C ILE A 143 -12.17 -1.18 -3.25
N LEU A 144 -12.52 -1.14 -4.54
CA LEU A 144 -13.87 -1.39 -5.03
C LEU A 144 -13.93 -2.69 -5.82
N ASP A 145 -15.09 -3.33 -5.79
CA ASP A 145 -15.38 -4.50 -6.61
C ASP A 145 -16.23 -4.09 -7.81
N ASN A 146 -15.58 -4.00 -8.97
CA ASN A 146 -16.23 -3.83 -10.27
C ASN A 146 -16.15 -5.09 -11.16
N SER A 147 -15.67 -6.22 -10.63
CA SER A 147 -15.35 -7.44 -11.38
C SER A 147 -16.48 -7.97 -12.27
N ARG A 148 -17.72 -7.84 -11.80
CA ARG A 148 -18.92 -8.39 -12.46
C ARG A 148 -19.73 -7.35 -13.24
N TRP A 149 -19.37 -6.07 -13.14
CA TRP A 149 -20.20 -4.96 -13.60
C TRP A 149 -19.63 -4.35 -14.88
N ARG A 150 -20.45 -4.32 -15.94
CA ARG A 150 -20.02 -3.79 -17.23
C ARG A 150 -19.92 -2.26 -17.21
N PRO A 151 -19.06 -1.66 -18.05
CA PRO A 151 -19.07 -0.22 -18.26
C PRO A 151 -20.47 0.30 -18.58
N GLY A 152 -20.91 1.34 -17.86
CA GLY A 152 -22.24 1.93 -18.01
C GLY A 152 -23.34 1.31 -17.13
N ILE A 153 -23.03 0.31 -16.32
CA ILE A 153 -23.91 -0.20 -15.27
C ILE A 153 -23.45 0.38 -13.93
N GLU A 154 -24.39 0.87 -13.12
CA GLU A 154 -24.09 1.33 -11.77
C GLU A 154 -23.66 0.16 -10.87
N LEU A 155 -22.71 0.40 -9.98
CA LEU A 155 -22.34 -0.57 -8.95
C LEU A 155 -23.55 -0.83 -8.02
N PRO A 156 -23.61 -1.99 -7.36
CA PRO A 156 -24.67 -2.30 -6.42
C PRO A 156 -24.85 -1.20 -5.38
N GLU A 157 -26.11 -0.85 -5.08
CA GLU A 157 -26.45 0.22 -4.14
C GLU A 157 -25.81 0.00 -2.76
N GLU A 158 -25.67 -1.27 -2.33
CA GLU A 158 -24.97 -1.64 -1.11
C GLU A 158 -23.51 -1.15 -1.09
N GLN A 159 -22.77 -1.37 -2.18
CA GLN A 159 -21.36 -0.95 -2.29
C GLN A 159 -21.25 0.57 -2.37
N ILE A 160 -22.17 1.23 -3.10
CA ILE A 160 -22.22 2.70 -3.17
C ILE A 160 -22.52 3.31 -1.80
N ASN A 161 -23.51 2.79 -1.07
CA ASN A 161 -23.87 3.26 0.27
C ASN A 161 -22.74 3.01 1.27
N TRP A 162 -22.06 1.87 1.17
CA TRP A 162 -20.84 1.60 1.93
C TRP A 162 -19.76 2.64 1.64
N LEU A 163 -19.47 2.92 0.36
CA LEU A 163 -18.46 3.89 -0.06
C LEU A 163 -18.77 5.30 0.47
N ILE A 164 -20.03 5.75 0.37
CA ILE A 164 -20.47 7.05 0.90
C ILE A 164 -20.26 7.11 2.42
N SER A 165 -20.58 6.02 3.14
CA SER A 165 -20.38 5.95 4.59
C SER A 165 -18.89 6.01 4.97
N ASP A 166 -18.05 5.28 4.25
CA ASP A 166 -16.61 5.17 4.47
C ASP A 166 -15.91 6.52 4.23
N LEU A 167 -16.13 7.14 3.07
CA LEU A 167 -15.64 8.49 2.77
C LEU A 167 -16.19 9.54 3.74
N GLY A 168 -17.42 9.35 4.23
CA GLY A 168 -18.04 10.20 5.24
C GLY A 168 -17.30 10.21 6.58
N LYS A 169 -16.71 9.07 6.97
CA LYS A 169 -15.93 8.90 8.21
C LYS A 169 -14.50 9.42 8.05
N ASN A 170 -13.94 9.31 6.84
CA ASN A 170 -12.53 9.59 6.56
C ASN A 170 -12.27 10.97 5.94
N LYS A 171 -13.21 11.93 6.07
CA LYS A 171 -13.09 13.33 5.58
C LYS A 171 -11.86 14.11 6.07
N LYS A 172 -11.20 13.62 7.13
CA LYS A 172 -10.02 14.25 7.74
C LYS A 172 -8.70 13.64 7.28
N ALA A 173 -8.74 12.65 6.38
CA ALA A 173 -7.53 12.19 5.72
C ALA A 173 -6.84 13.42 5.08
N PRO A 174 -5.58 13.71 5.44
CA PRO A 174 -4.88 14.92 4.99
C PRO A 174 -4.66 15.01 3.47
N TYR A 175 -4.92 13.92 2.74
CA TYR A 175 -4.78 13.80 1.28
C TYR A 175 -5.98 13.07 0.69
#